data_AF-A0A6G3MMU1-F1
#
_entry.id   AF-A0A6G3MMU1-F1
#
_cell.length_a   1.000
_cell.length_b   1.000
_cell.length_c   1.000
_cell.angle_alpha   90.00
_cell.angle_beta   90.00
_cell.angle_gamma   90.00
#
_symmetry.space_group_name_H-M   'P 1'
#
loop_
_entity.id
_entity.type
_entity.pdbx_description
1 polymer ?
#
loop_
_entity_poly.entity_id
_entity_poly.type
_entity_poly.pdbx_seq_one_letter_code
_entity_poly.pdbx_strand_id
1 'polypeptide(L)'
;TGNKYMINVKQFAKFIVQLANHVSPTDFEEGMRVGVDRAKYSIQIPLPPKIDNNVTVMQVEERPDVSYKDVGGCKEQIERLKEVVELPLMEPDKFIQLGIEPPRGVLLYGPPGTGKTLCARAIANRTDA
;
A
#
# COMPACT_ATOMS: atom_id res chain seq x y z
N THR A 1 -22.77 20.79 -23.40
CA THR A 1 -22.83 19.33 -23.22
C THR A 1 -22.26 19.03 -21.84
N GLY A 2 -23.11 18.95 -20.81
CA GLY A 2 -22.65 18.84 -19.42
C GLY A 2 -22.16 17.44 -19.10
N ASN A 3 -21.07 17.33 -18.34
CA ASN A 3 -20.54 16.05 -17.88
C ASN A 3 -21.57 15.40 -16.95
N LYS A 4 -22.13 14.27 -17.39
CA LYS A 4 -23.11 13.47 -16.67
C LYS A 4 -22.46 12.17 -16.23
N TYR A 5 -22.73 11.76 -15.00
CA TYR A 5 -22.18 10.54 -14.40
C TYR A 5 -23.33 9.60 -14.04
N MET A 6 -23.11 8.29 -14.16
CA MET A 6 -24.07 7.29 -13.69
C MET A 6 -23.63 6.83 -12.30
N ILE A 7 -24.48 7.03 -11.30
CA ILE A 7 -24.26 6.51 -9.95
C ILE A 7 -25.13 5.30 -9.70
N ASN A 8 -24.62 4.36 -8.90
CA ASN A 8 -25.38 3.23 -8.41
C ASN A 8 -25.61 3.38 -6.90
N VAL A 9 -26.86 3.63 -6.50
CA VAL A 9 -27.23 3.69 -5.08
C VAL A 9 -27.69 2.30 -4.65
N LYS A 10 -26.85 1.62 -3.85
CA LYS A 10 -27.19 0.30 -3.30
C LYS A 10 -28.57 0.36 -2.63
N GLN A 11 -29.43 -0.62 -2.92
CA GLN A 11 -30.82 -0.75 -2.46
C GLN A 11 -31.88 0.10 -3.17
N PHE A 12 -31.51 1.00 -4.09
CA PHE A 12 -32.48 1.82 -4.84
C PHE A 12 -32.43 1.52 -6.35
N ALA A 13 -31.60 2.25 -7.10
CA ALA A 13 -31.50 2.18 -8.55
C ALA A 13 -30.23 2.89 -9.06
N LYS A 14 -30.03 2.86 -10.39
CA LYS A 14 -29.01 3.66 -11.07
C LYS A 14 -29.58 5.03 -11.44
N PHE A 15 -28.85 6.11 -11.20
CA PHE A 15 -29.26 7.48 -11.49
C PHE A 15 -28.22 8.19 -12.35
N ILE A 16 -28.66 9.07 -13.24
CA ILE A 16 -27.77 9.96 -14.00
C ILE A 16 -27.73 11.29 -13.26
N VAL A 17 -26.53 11.71 -12.86
CA VAL A 17 -26.29 12.85 -11.99
C VAL A 17 -25.29 13.81 -12.61
N GLN A 18 -25.30 15.06 -12.13
CA GLN A 18 -24.32 16.07 -12.50
C GLN A 18 -23.36 16.32 -11.33
N LEU A 19 -22.21 16.91 -11.65
CA LEU A 19 -21.26 17.40 -10.65
C LEU A 19 -21.81 18.67 -10.00
N ALA A 20 -21.53 18.85 -8.70
CA ALA A 20 -21.75 20.12 -8.04
C ALA A 20 -20.76 21.18 -8.57
N ASN A 21 -21.14 22.45 -8.49
CA ASN A 21 -20.37 23.57 -9.06
C ASN A 21 -18.95 23.77 -8.48
N HIS A 22 -18.63 23.11 -7.36
CA HIS A 22 -17.35 23.27 -6.66
C HIS A 22 -16.41 22.08 -6.83
N VAL A 23 -16.74 21.13 -7.71
CA VAL A 23 -15.92 19.94 -7.94
C VAL A 23 -15.60 19.76 -9.41
N SER A 24 -14.37 19.34 -9.70
CA SER A 24 -13.89 19.21 -11.07
C SER A 24 -14.12 17.79 -11.60
N PRO A 25 -14.36 17.62 -12.92
CA PRO A 25 -14.47 16.31 -13.55
C PRO A 25 -13.24 15.42 -13.40
N THR A 26 -12.07 16.01 -13.13
CA THR A 26 -10.79 15.33 -12.94
C THR A 26 -10.66 14.61 -11.61
N ASP A 27 -11.47 14.97 -10.62
CA ASP A 27 -11.37 14.45 -9.25
C ASP A 27 -12.11 13.12 -9.07
N PHE A 28 -12.71 12.61 -10.16
CA PHE A 28 -13.58 11.45 -10.14
C PHE A 28 -13.19 10.43 -11.21
N GLU A 29 -12.98 9.21 -10.77
CA GLU A 29 -12.75 8.05 -11.62
C GLU A 29 -13.93 7.08 -11.56
N GLU A 30 -14.09 6.28 -12.61
CA GLU A 30 -15.10 5.23 -12.64
C GLU A 30 -14.84 4.21 -11.54
N GLY A 31 -15.88 3.83 -10.79
CA GLY A 31 -15.77 2.90 -9.67
C GLY A 31 -15.45 3.56 -8.31
N MET A 32 -15.12 4.85 -8.29
CA MET A 32 -14.93 5.59 -7.05
C MET A 32 -16.25 5.72 -6.27
N ARG A 33 -16.16 5.65 -4.94
CA ARG A 33 -17.30 5.97 -4.08
C ARG A 33 -17.45 7.48 -4.06
N VAL A 34 -18.68 7.97 -4.18
CA VAL A 34 -18.96 9.40 -4.15
C VAL A 34 -20.08 9.71 -3.16
N GLY A 35 -19.95 10.85 -2.49
CA GLY A 35 -21.01 11.46 -1.71
C GLY A 35 -21.99 12.17 -2.64
N VAL A 36 -23.27 11.80 -2.55
CA VAL A 36 -24.34 12.36 -3.39
C VAL A 36 -25.33 13.08 -2.49
N ASP A 37 -25.74 14.28 -2.90
CA ASP A 37 -26.82 14.99 -2.21
C ASP A 37 -28.17 14.28 -2.40
N ARG A 38 -28.92 14.11 -1.30
CA ARG A 38 -30.19 13.37 -1.32
C ARG A 38 -31.33 14.13 -2.01
N ALA A 39 -31.26 15.46 -2.04
CA ALA A 39 -32.33 16.28 -2.62
C ALA A 39 -32.08 16.54 -4.11
N LYS A 40 -30.86 16.91 -4.49
CA LYS A 40 -30.51 17.32 -5.86
C LYS A 40 -29.84 16.24 -6.70
N TYR A 41 -29.53 15.08 -6.11
CA TYR A 41 -28.78 14.00 -6.76
C TYR A 41 -27.57 14.53 -7.53
N SER A 42 -26.74 15.33 -6.86
CA SER A 42 -25.48 15.83 -7.43
C SER A 42 -24.30 15.28 -6.65
N ILE A 43 -23.21 15.00 -7.35
CA ILE A 43 -21.96 14.53 -6.73
C ILE A 43 -21.30 15.71 -6.00
N GLN A 44 -21.01 15.54 -4.72
CA GLN A 44 -20.46 16.59 -3.84
C GLN A 44 -19.00 16.33 -3.50
N ILE A 45 -18.64 15.09 -3.14
CA ILE A 45 -17.27 14.76 -2.71
C ILE A 45 -16.88 13.34 -3.14
N PRO A 46 -15.61 13.10 -3.51
CA PRO A 46 -15.08 11.76 -3.56
C PRO A 46 -15.01 11.17 -2.15
N LEU A 47 -15.39 9.90 -2.01
CA LEU A 47 -15.26 9.14 -0.76
C LEU A 47 -14.09 8.17 -0.90
N PRO A 48 -13.31 7.96 0.18
CA PRO A 48 -12.23 7.00 0.15
C PRO A 48 -12.74 5.60 -0.22
N PRO A 49 -11.91 4.81 -0.93
CA PRO A 49 -12.25 3.44 -1.28
C PRO A 49 -12.57 2.65 -0.01
N LYS A 50 -13.43 1.63 -0.13
CA LYS A 50 -13.61 0.70 0.98
C LYS A 50 -12.32 -0.08 1.13
N ILE A 51 -11.62 0.13 2.24
CA ILE A 51 -10.58 -0.78 2.67
C ILE A 51 -11.31 -1.93 3.37
N ASP A 52 -11.05 -3.16 2.91
CA ASP A 52 -11.60 -4.34 3.57
C ASP A 52 -10.98 -4.46 4.96
N ASN A 53 -11.81 -4.60 6.00
CA ASN A 53 -11.34 -4.73 7.39
C ASN A 53 -10.36 -5.91 7.58
N ASN A 54 -10.45 -6.95 6.75
CA ASN A 54 -9.51 -8.08 6.82
C ASN A 54 -8.09 -7.70 6.38
N VAL A 55 -7.94 -6.65 5.56
CA VAL A 55 -6.65 -6.16 5.08
C VAL A 55 -6.04 -5.16 6.07
N THR A 56 -6.86 -4.33 6.72
CA THR A 56 -6.37 -3.38 7.74
C THR A 56 -5.75 -4.08 8.95
N VAL A 57 -6.24 -5.26 9.35
CA VAL A 57 -5.66 -6.01 10.49
C VAL A 57 -4.26 -6.57 10.17
N MET A 58 -3.90 -6.71 8.89
CA MET A 58 -2.58 -7.20 8.48
C MET A 58 -1.53 -6.10 8.32
N GLN A 59 -1.93 -4.83 8.42
CA GLN A 59 -0.99 -3.72 8.44
C GLN A 59 -0.33 -3.66 9.81
N VAL A 60 0.99 -3.68 9.83
CA VAL A 60 1.78 -3.56 11.05
C VAL A 60 1.87 -2.08 11.40
N GLU A 61 1.09 -1.63 12.38
CA GLU A 61 1.11 -0.23 12.83
C GLU A 61 2.33 0.08 13.73
N GLU A 62 2.88 -0.94 14.41
CA GLU A 62 3.98 -0.78 15.37
C GLU A 62 5.28 -1.41 14.89
N ARG A 63 6.36 -0.62 14.93
CA ARG A 63 7.70 -1.11 14.60
C ARG A 63 8.18 -2.08 15.69
N PRO A 64 8.65 -3.29 15.32
CA PRO A 64 9.18 -4.23 16.30
C PRO A 64 10.53 -3.74 16.87
N ASP A 65 10.73 -3.86 18.19
CA ASP A 65 11.96 -3.44 18.89
C ASP A 65 13.21 -4.34 18.66
N VAL A 66 13.19 -5.19 17.63
CA VAL A 66 14.28 -6.14 17.35
C VAL A 66 15.30 -5.50 16.42
N SER A 67 16.59 -5.61 16.74
CA SER A 67 17.69 -5.13 15.89
C SER A 67 18.48 -6.30 15.28
N TYR A 68 19.27 -6.02 14.25
CA TYR A 68 20.20 -7.01 13.67
C TYR A 68 21.23 -7.52 14.68
N LYS A 69 21.51 -6.77 15.74
CA LYS A 69 22.40 -7.19 16.83
C LYS A 69 21.83 -8.37 17.62
N ASP A 70 20.51 -8.51 17.63
CA ASP A 70 19.81 -9.59 18.35
C ASP A 70 19.78 -10.89 17.53
N VAL A 71 20.21 -10.84 16.26
CA VAL A 71 20.29 -12.02 15.39
C VAL A 71 21.71 -12.60 15.42
N GLY A 72 21.88 -13.67 16.20
CA GLY A 72 23.16 -14.38 16.32
C GLY A 72 23.46 -15.30 15.14
N GLY A 73 24.73 -15.39 14.75
CA GLY A 73 25.25 -16.44 13.85
C GLY A 73 24.88 -16.33 12.36
N CYS A 74 23.96 -15.43 11.97
CA CYS A 74 23.44 -15.30 10.60
C CYS A 74 23.89 -14.02 9.87
N LYS A 75 25.13 -13.55 10.10
CA LYS A 75 25.61 -12.26 9.59
C LYS A 75 25.59 -12.18 8.06
N GLU A 76 26.06 -13.22 7.39
CA GLU A 76 26.11 -13.26 5.92
C GLU A 76 24.71 -13.25 5.29
N GLN A 77 23.77 -13.98 5.89
CA GLN A 77 22.38 -14.03 5.42
C GLN A 77 21.69 -12.68 5.62
N ILE A 78 21.95 -12.01 6.74
CA ILE A 78 21.46 -10.65 7.02
C ILE A 78 22.02 -9.66 6.00
N GLU A 79 23.30 -9.76 5.65
CA GLU A 79 23.95 -8.84 4.71
C GLU A 79 23.36 -8.95 3.31
N ARG A 80 23.19 -10.17 2.78
CA ARG A 80 22.48 -10.38 1.50
C ARG A 80 21.05 -9.85 1.52
N LEU A 81 20.37 -9.99 2.66
CA LEU A 81 19.00 -9.53 2.82
C LEU A 81 18.90 -8.01 2.84
N LYS A 82 19.89 -7.31 3.41
CA LYS A 82 20.02 -5.86 3.34
C LYS A 82 20.28 -5.39 1.90
N GLU A 83 21.13 -6.08 1.16
CA GLU A 83 21.38 -5.75 -0.25
C GLU A 83 20.13 -5.91 -1.12
N VAL A 84 19.27 -6.87 -0.80
CA VAL A 84 18.03 -7.09 -1.55
C VAL A 84 16.90 -6.14 -1.13
N VAL A 85 16.80 -5.80 0.15
CA VAL A 85 15.65 -5.04 0.68
C VAL A 85 16.01 -3.59 0.99
N GLU A 86 17.09 -3.32 1.72
CA GLU A 86 17.48 -1.97 2.13
C GLU A 86 18.12 -1.18 0.98
N LEU A 87 19.02 -1.79 0.22
CA LEU A 87 19.81 -1.09 -0.81
C LEU A 87 18.94 -0.51 -1.94
N PRO A 88 17.92 -1.20 -2.48
CA PRO A 88 17.05 -0.61 -3.51
C PRO A 88 16.16 0.52 -2.98
N LEU A 89 15.80 0.48 -1.70
CA LEU A 89 15.00 1.52 -1.05
C LEU A 89 15.82 2.78 -0.74
N MET A 90 17.08 2.60 -0.33
CA MET A 90 17.97 3.70 0.06
C MET A 90 18.70 4.33 -1.13
N GLU A 91 19.09 3.53 -2.13
CA GLU A 91 19.92 3.96 -3.26
C GLU A 91 19.40 3.45 -4.62
N PRO A 92 18.17 3.84 -5.03
CA PRO A 92 17.58 3.39 -6.29
C PRO A 92 18.40 3.80 -7.53
N ASP A 93 19.10 4.94 -7.46
CA ASP A 93 19.90 5.47 -8.57
C ASP A 93 21.00 4.52 -9.03
N LYS A 94 21.60 3.74 -8.11
CA LYS A 94 22.64 2.75 -8.43
C LYS A 94 22.08 1.65 -9.34
N PHE A 95 20.85 1.20 -9.09
CA PHE A 95 20.19 0.17 -9.90
C PHE A 95 19.82 0.70 -11.28
N ILE A 96 19.34 1.96 -11.34
CA ILE A 96 19.00 2.64 -12.59
C ILE A 96 20.25 2.84 -13.47
N GLN A 97 21.36 3.30 -12.88
CA GLN A 97 22.62 3.50 -13.60
C GLN A 97 23.23 2.20 -14.14
N LEU A 98 23.10 1.11 -13.37
CA LEU A 98 23.52 -0.23 -13.79
C LEU A 98 22.55 -0.87 -14.80
N GLY A 99 21.35 -0.31 -14.98
CA GLY A 99 20.32 -0.85 -15.87
C GLY A 99 19.76 -2.21 -15.41
N ILE A 100 19.81 -2.49 -14.11
CA ILE A 100 19.32 -3.75 -13.53
C ILE A 100 18.04 -3.51 -12.74
N GLU A 101 17.07 -4.43 -12.85
CA GLU A 101 15.90 -4.39 -11.99
C GLU A 101 16.24 -4.93 -10.60
N PRO A 102 15.85 -4.23 -9.51
CA PRO A 102 16.06 -4.74 -8.17
C PRO A 102 15.19 -5.99 -7.91
N PRO A 103 15.70 -6.96 -7.14
CA PRO A 103 14.94 -8.14 -6.74
C PRO A 103 13.68 -7.76 -5.93
N ARG A 104 12.53 -8.37 -6.27
CA ARG A 104 11.21 -8.00 -5.71
C ARG A 104 10.79 -8.76 -4.45
N GLY A 105 11.57 -9.74 -4.01
CA GLY A 105 11.22 -10.53 -2.83
C GLY A 105 12.30 -11.51 -2.39
N VAL A 106 12.24 -11.91 -1.12
CA VAL A 106 13.16 -12.90 -0.53
C VAL A 106 12.37 -13.98 0.17
N LEU A 107 12.83 -15.23 0.05
CA LEU A 107 12.31 -16.37 0.78
C LEU A 107 13.31 -16.82 1.85
N LEU A 108 12.92 -16.73 3.12
CA LEU A 108 13.68 -17.27 4.25
C LEU A 108 13.22 -18.70 4.54
N TYR A 109 14.09 -19.69 4.33
CA TYR A 109 13.79 -21.11 4.57
C TYR A 109 14.84 -21.79 5.46
N GLY A 110 14.46 -22.89 6.11
CA GLY A 110 15.33 -23.71 6.95
C GLY A 110 14.61 -24.35 8.15
N PRO A 111 15.29 -25.17 8.96
CA PRO A 111 14.73 -25.81 10.16
C PRO A 111 14.10 -24.81 11.15
N PRO A 112 13.12 -25.21 11.97
CA PRO A 112 12.58 -24.34 13.02
C PRO A 112 13.70 -23.92 14.01
N GLY A 113 13.63 -22.70 14.53
CA GLY A 113 14.62 -22.18 15.49
C GLY A 113 15.85 -21.46 14.89
N THR A 114 15.99 -21.40 13.56
CA THR A 114 17.13 -20.72 12.90
C THR A 114 17.00 -19.20 12.78
N GLY A 115 16.13 -18.56 13.57
CA GLY A 115 16.03 -17.09 13.59
C GLY A 115 15.34 -16.41 12.39
N LYS A 116 14.69 -17.14 11.47
CA LYS A 116 14.00 -16.55 10.30
C LYS A 116 13.03 -15.42 10.66
N THR A 117 12.17 -15.64 11.66
CA THR A 117 11.21 -14.63 12.15
C THR A 117 11.91 -13.46 12.85
N LEU A 118 13.03 -13.71 13.53
CA LEU A 118 13.83 -12.65 14.16
C LEU A 118 14.50 -11.77 13.10
N CYS A 119 15.05 -12.35 12.03
CA CYS A 119 15.57 -11.60 10.89
C CYS A 119 14.48 -10.71 10.27
N ALA A 120 13.29 -11.26 10.04
CA ALA A 120 12.17 -10.51 9.48
C ALA A 120 11.78 -9.29 10.35
N ARG A 121 11.71 -9.48 11.68
CA ARG A 121 11.43 -8.39 12.62
C ARG A 121 12.55 -7.33 12.62
N ALA A 122 13.81 -7.76 12.57
CA ALA A 122 14.95 -6.83 12.53
C ALA A 122 14.97 -5.94 11.27
N ILE A 123 14.53 -6.49 10.12
CA ILE A 123 14.38 -5.73 8.88
C ILE A 123 13.22 -4.77 8.98
N ALA A 124 12.06 -5.25 9.44
CA ALA A 124 10.87 -4.41 9.60
C ALA A 124 11.11 -3.21 10.54
N ASN A 125 12.00 -3.35 11.54
CA ASN A 125 12.41 -2.23 12.38
C ASN A 125 13.22 -1.17 11.61
N ARG A 126 14.04 -1.59 10.63
CA ARG A 126 14.97 -0.71 9.94
C ARG A 126 14.44 -0.14 8.63
N THR A 127 13.51 -0.83 7.98
CA THR A 127 12.80 -0.35 6.80
C THR A 127 11.49 0.29 7.25
N ASP A 128 11.36 1.61 7.07
CA ASP A 128 10.11 2.35 7.32
C ASP A 128 9.07 1.99 6.23
N ALA A 129 8.42 0.83 6.40
CA ALA A 129 7.36 0.32 5.53
C ALA A 129 6.10 -0.02 6.32
#